data_AF-A0A923N356-F1
#
_entry.id   AF-A0A923N356-F1
#
_cell.length_a   1.000
_cell.length_b   1.000
_cell.length_c   1.000
_cell.angle_alpha   90.00
_cell.angle_beta   90.00
_cell.angle_gamma   90.00
#
_symmetry.space_group_name_H-M   'P 1'
#
loop_
_entity.id
_entity.type
_entity.pdbx_description
1 polymer ?
#
loop_
_entity_poly.entity_id
_entity_poly.type
_entity_poly.pdbx_seq_one_letter_code
_entity_poly.pdbx_strand_id
1 'polypeptide(L)'
;MVHPYVINTLNAVILIVLGLIVYFANPIRPNAALIVPFLGILLLACTYHLRKHNRFVFHTVTALTLLVSVVVFARIDPESFDWNLRNTMLMLMGLSCFVAVAFYVATFVRERRLRNNTIYKDDL
;
A
#
# COMPACT_ATOMS: atom_id res chain seq x y z
N MET A 1 -12.16 9.60 -11.18
CA MET A 1 -11.26 9.21 -10.07
C MET A 1 -11.37 7.72 -9.93
N VAL A 2 -10.24 7.02 -9.79
CA VAL A 2 -10.22 5.57 -9.60
C VAL A 2 -10.71 5.26 -8.18
N HIS A 3 -11.52 4.22 -8.02
CA HIS A 3 -12.08 3.84 -6.73
C HIS A 3 -10.97 3.37 -5.75
N PRO A 4 -11.02 3.72 -4.45
CA PRO A 4 -9.98 3.34 -3.50
C PRO A 4 -9.70 1.83 -3.42
N TYR A 5 -10.72 0.98 -3.59
CA TYR A 5 -10.53 -0.46 -3.58
C TYR A 5 -9.66 -0.94 -4.75
N VAL A 6 -9.75 -0.32 -5.94
CA VAL A 6 -8.94 -0.69 -7.12
C VAL A 6 -7.48 -0.35 -6.87
N ILE A 7 -7.23 0.86 -6.34
CA ILE A 7 -5.88 1.31 -5.98
C ILE A 7 -5.28 0.40 -4.89
N ASN A 8 -6.07 0.04 -3.90
CA ASN A 8 -5.66 -0.88 -2.83
C ASN A 8 -5.32 -2.27 -3.36
N THR A 9 -6.16 -2.85 -4.22
CA THR A 9 -5.91 -4.16 -4.84
C THR A 9 -4.62 -4.14 -5.66
N LEU A 10 -4.42 -3.11 -6.49
CA LEU A 10 -3.20 -2.98 -7.29
C LEU A 10 -1.97 -2.88 -6.40
N ASN A 11 -2.00 -2.00 -5.40
CA ASN A 11 -0.88 -1.83 -4.47
C ASN A 11 -0.58 -3.12 -3.69
N ALA A 12 -1.61 -3.80 -3.18
CA ALA A 12 -1.48 -5.06 -2.48
C ALA A 12 -0.82 -6.15 -3.34
N VAL A 13 -1.24 -6.29 -4.60
CA VAL A 13 -0.64 -7.24 -5.54
C VAL A 13 0.83 -6.92 -5.80
N ILE A 14 1.18 -5.63 -5.98
CA ILE A 14 2.57 -5.20 -6.15
C ILE A 14 3.42 -5.60 -4.94
N LEU A 15 2.95 -5.34 -3.72
CA LEU A 15 3.68 -5.71 -2.50
C LEU A 15 3.89 -7.22 -2.37
N ILE A 16 2.88 -8.02 -2.73
CA ILE A 16 2.98 -9.49 -2.69
C ILE A 16 4.00 -9.96 -3.72
N VAL A 17 3.83 -9.58 -5.00
CA VAL A 17 4.67 -10.10 -6.09
C VAL A 17 6.12 -9.65 -5.91
N LEU A 18 6.36 -8.35 -5.71
CA LEU A 18 7.72 -7.84 -5.58
C LEU A 18 8.39 -8.28 -4.28
N GLY A 19 7.64 -8.36 -3.18
CA GLY A 19 8.18 -8.85 -1.91
C GLY A 19 8.56 -10.34 -1.97
N LEU A 20 7.77 -11.16 -2.65
CA LEU A 20 8.11 -12.57 -2.89
C LEU A 20 9.33 -12.71 -3.82
N ILE A 21 9.45 -11.87 -4.86
CA ILE A 21 10.65 -11.83 -5.71
C ILE A 21 11.89 -11.56 -4.85
N VAL A 22 11.85 -10.56 -3.97
CA VAL A 22 12.97 -10.23 -3.06
C VAL A 22 13.30 -11.40 -2.13
N TYR A 23 12.28 -12.10 -1.60
CA TYR A 23 12.48 -13.26 -0.73
C TYR A 23 13.15 -14.43 -1.46
N PHE A 24 12.65 -14.82 -2.63
CA PHE A 24 13.16 -15.96 -3.38
C PHE A 24 14.48 -15.70 -4.10
N ALA A 25 14.76 -14.44 -4.48
CA ALA A 25 16.03 -14.06 -5.09
C ALA A 25 17.20 -14.03 -4.09
N ASN A 26 16.92 -13.99 -2.78
CA ASN A 26 17.96 -14.01 -1.76
C ASN A 26 18.25 -15.46 -1.32
N PRO A 27 19.50 -15.97 -1.43
CA PRO A 27 19.83 -17.33 -1.02
C PRO A 27 19.55 -17.64 0.45
N ILE A 28 19.70 -16.63 1.32
CA ILE A 28 19.50 -16.75 2.77
C ILE A 28 18.01 -16.77 3.14
N ARG A 29 17.14 -16.25 2.26
CA ARG A 29 15.68 -16.19 2.43
C ARG A 29 15.25 -15.66 3.80
N PRO A 30 15.64 -14.43 4.16
CA PRO A 30 15.36 -13.88 5.49
C PRO A 30 13.85 -13.73 5.73
N ASN A 31 13.36 -14.23 6.87
CA ASN A 31 11.94 -14.11 7.26
C ASN A 31 11.44 -12.66 7.27
N ALA A 32 12.33 -11.70 7.55
CA ALA A 32 12.00 -10.28 7.52
C ALA A 32 11.54 -9.77 6.14
N ALA A 33 11.93 -10.44 5.04
CA ALA A 33 11.47 -10.09 3.70
C ALA A 33 10.00 -10.48 3.44
N LEU A 34 9.43 -11.41 4.23
CA LEU A 34 8.02 -11.83 4.12
C LEU A 34 7.03 -10.85 4.77
N ILE A 35 7.53 -9.88 5.55
CA ILE A 35 6.69 -8.84 6.18
C ILE A 35 5.94 -8.04 5.11
N VAL A 36 6.60 -7.67 4.01
CA VAL A 36 6.00 -6.84 2.96
C VAL A 36 4.90 -7.60 2.20
N PRO A 37 5.11 -8.86 1.73
CA PRO A 37 4.04 -9.70 1.20
C PRO A 37 2.88 -9.91 2.17
N PHE A 38 3.17 -10.14 3.45
CA PHE A 38 2.14 -10.32 4.46
C PHE A 38 1.25 -9.08 4.61
N LEU A 39 1.86 -7.88 4.62
CA LEU A 39 1.11 -6.62 4.63
C LEU A 39 0.30 -6.42 3.34
N GLY A 40 0.82 -6.87 2.18
CA GLY A 40 0.06 -6.93 0.94
C GLY A 40 -1.19 -7.80 1.05
N ILE A 41 -1.10 -8.98 1.68
CA ILE A 41 -2.26 -9.86 1.92
C ILE A 41 -3.28 -9.18 2.85
N LEU A 42 -2.81 -8.52 3.92
CA LEU A 42 -3.68 -7.79 4.85
C LEU A 42 -4.43 -6.66 4.14
N LEU A 43 -3.72 -5.87 3.32
CA LEU A 43 -4.34 -4.83 2.49
C LEU A 43 -5.36 -5.43 1.52
N LEU A 44 -5.04 -6.57 0.89
CA LEU A 44 -5.97 -7.24 -0.02
C LEU A 44 -7.27 -7.66 0.70
N ALA A 45 -7.17 -8.17 1.94
CA ALA A 45 -8.33 -8.52 2.77
C ALA A 45 -9.21 -7.29 3.11
N CYS A 46 -8.61 -6.11 3.27
CA CYS A 46 -9.35 -4.87 3.46
C CYS A 46 -10.13 -4.42 2.20
N THR A 47 -9.81 -4.92 1.01
CA THR A 47 -10.48 -4.54 -0.25
C THR A 47 -11.99 -4.75 -0.20
N TYR A 48 -12.45 -5.86 0.38
CA TYR A 48 -13.88 -6.16 0.51
C TYR A 48 -14.61 -5.07 1.31
N HIS A 49 -14.02 -4.63 2.40
CA HIS A 49 -14.59 -3.59 3.27
C HIS A 49 -14.47 -2.20 2.66
N LEU A 50 -13.43 -1.92 1.88
CA LEU A 50 -13.31 -0.70 1.08
C LEU A 50 -14.38 -0.60 -0.01
N ARG A 51 -14.78 -1.74 -0.59
CA ARG A 51 -15.90 -1.80 -1.55
C ARG A 51 -17.24 -1.53 -0.88
N LYS A 52 -17.39 -1.91 0.39
CA LYS A 52 -18.53 -1.55 1.25
C LYS A 52 -18.41 -0.15 1.84
N HIS A 53 -17.51 0.69 1.34
CA HIS A 53 -17.45 2.10 1.69
C HIS A 53 -17.21 2.42 3.18
N ASN A 54 -16.75 1.44 3.96
CA ASN A 54 -16.57 1.60 5.40
C ASN A 54 -15.50 2.65 5.71
N ARG A 55 -15.92 3.75 6.37
CA ARG A 55 -15.06 4.89 6.70
C ARG A 55 -13.89 4.54 7.61
N PHE A 56 -14.13 3.69 8.61
CA PHE A 56 -13.07 3.27 9.53
C PHE A 56 -11.97 2.55 8.76
N VAL A 57 -12.35 1.56 7.94
CA VAL A 57 -11.40 0.79 7.13
C VAL A 57 -10.65 1.68 6.14
N PHE A 58 -11.31 2.66 5.51
CA PHE A 58 -10.64 3.57 4.60
C PHE A 58 -9.49 4.34 5.27
N HIS A 59 -9.71 4.91 6.46
CA HIS A 59 -8.67 5.63 7.20
C HIS A 59 -7.57 4.68 7.69
N THR A 60 -7.94 3.50 8.20
CA THR A 60 -6.97 2.49 8.65
C THR A 60 -6.08 2.01 7.51
N VAL A 61 -6.65 1.71 6.33
CA VAL A 61 -5.88 1.32 5.13
C VAL A 61 -4.96 2.44 4.68
N THR A 62 -5.43 3.68 4.70
CA THR A 62 -4.62 4.84 4.32
C THR A 62 -3.41 4.99 5.24
N ALA A 63 -3.63 4.94 6.56
CA ALA A 63 -2.56 5.03 7.56
C ALA A 63 -1.60 3.84 7.47
N LEU A 64 -2.12 2.63 7.30
CA LEU A 64 -1.31 1.42 7.15
C LEU A 64 -0.44 1.49 5.89
N THR A 65 -1.00 1.91 4.74
CA THR A 65 -0.25 2.03 3.48
C THR A 65 0.85 3.08 3.59
N LEU A 66 0.59 4.21 4.26
CA LEU A 66 1.60 5.22 4.56
C LEU A 66 2.73 4.63 5.42
N LEU A 67 2.39 3.91 6.49
CA LEU A 67 3.36 3.26 7.36
C LEU A 67 4.22 2.25 6.58
N VAL A 68 3.62 1.43 5.72
CA VAL A 68 4.35 0.49 4.85
C VAL A 68 5.33 1.24 3.98
N SER A 69 4.91 2.35 3.35
CA SER A 69 5.80 3.17 2.52
C SER A 69 7.02 3.65 3.29
N VAL A 70 6.82 4.19 4.49
CA VAL A 70 7.91 4.69 5.35
C VAL A 70 8.85 3.56 5.76
N VAL A 71 8.30 2.42 6.20
CA VAL A 71 9.11 1.26 6.60
C VAL A 71 9.92 0.72 5.43
N VAL A 72 9.35 0.62 4.24
CA VAL A 72 10.05 0.13 3.04
C VAL A 72 11.20 1.08 2.67
N PHE A 73 10.96 2.39 2.65
CA PHE A 73 12.03 3.36 2.38
C PHE A 73 13.12 3.35 3.46
N ALA A 74 12.75 3.16 4.73
CA ALA A 74 13.71 3.04 5.83
C ALA A 74 14.62 1.79 5.73
N ARG A 75 14.28 0.79 4.90
CA ARG A 75 15.15 -0.37 4.62
C ARG A 75 16.21 -0.10 3.56
N ILE A 76 16.12 1.04 2.88
CA ILE A 76 17.07 1.48 1.87
C ILE A 76 18.08 2.37 2.58
N ASP A 77 19.33 1.91 2.61
CA ASP A 77 20.44 2.69 3.13
C ASP A 77 20.93 3.64 2.03
N PRO A 78 20.85 4.97 2.22
CA PRO A 78 21.25 5.94 1.20
C PRO A 78 22.77 5.99 0.98
N GLU A 79 23.59 5.64 1.99
CA GLU A 79 25.05 5.69 1.86
C GLU A 79 25.60 4.51 1.06
N SER A 80 24.94 3.35 1.16
CA SER A 80 25.30 2.13 0.43
C SER A 80 24.35 1.80 -0.72
N PHE A 81 23.64 2.83 -1.23
CA PHE A 81 22.66 2.63 -2.29
C PHE A 81 23.33 2.19 -3.60
N ASP A 82 22.92 1.02 -4.08
CA ASP A 82 23.25 0.50 -5.40
C ASP A 82 21.97 0.01 -6.12
N TRP A 83 21.98 0.04 -7.44
CA TRP A 83 20.88 -0.39 -8.33
C TRP A 83 20.76 -1.91 -8.43
N ASN A 84 20.96 -2.60 -7.32
CA ASN A 84 20.76 -4.03 -7.24
C ASN A 84 19.26 -4.38 -7.25
N LEU A 85 18.96 -5.66 -7.47
CA LEU A 85 17.59 -6.17 -7.54
C LEU A 85 16.80 -5.81 -6.26
N ARG A 86 17.39 -6.02 -5.08
CA ARG A 86 16.72 -5.77 -3.79
C ARG A 86 16.28 -4.31 -3.65
N ASN A 87 17.21 -3.37 -3.84
CA ASN A 87 16.95 -1.94 -3.66
C ASN A 87 15.97 -1.42 -4.71
N THR A 88 16.09 -1.88 -5.97
CA THR A 88 15.15 -1.55 -7.04
C THR A 88 13.73 -2.02 -6.71
N MET A 89 13.57 -3.25 -6.23
CA MET A 89 12.26 -3.78 -5.84
C MET A 89 11.69 -3.03 -4.62
N LEU A 90 12.52 -2.69 -3.62
CA LEU A 90 12.09 -1.89 -2.48
C LEU A 90 11.65 -0.48 -2.89
N MET A 91 12.38 0.18 -3.80
CA MET A 91 11.98 1.47 -4.38
C MET A 91 10.60 1.39 -5.06
N LEU A 92 10.38 0.38 -5.90
CA LEU A 92 9.10 0.19 -6.59
C LEU A 92 7.95 -0.06 -5.63
N MET A 93 8.16 -0.89 -4.60
CA MET A 93 7.17 -1.13 -3.54
C MET A 93 6.84 0.15 -2.75
N GLY A 94 7.87 0.88 -2.34
CA GLY A 94 7.72 2.14 -1.61
C GLY A 94 6.99 3.21 -2.43
N LEU A 95 7.37 3.36 -3.71
CA LEU A 95 6.73 4.30 -4.62
C LEU A 95 5.27 3.94 -4.90
N SER A 96 4.96 2.65 -5.09
CA SER A 96 3.58 2.17 -5.23
C SER A 96 2.72 2.54 -4.03
N CYS A 97 3.21 2.32 -2.80
CA CYS A 97 2.51 2.71 -1.59
C CYS A 97 2.32 4.23 -1.49
N PHE A 98 3.35 5.00 -1.81
CA PHE A 98 3.29 6.46 -1.79
C PHE A 98 2.23 7.00 -2.76
N VAL A 99 2.20 6.48 -3.99
CA VAL A 99 1.19 6.82 -5.00
C VAL A 99 -0.21 6.43 -4.49
N ALA A 100 -0.37 5.22 -3.94
CA ALA A 100 -1.66 4.78 -3.39
C ALA A 100 -2.18 5.72 -2.29
N VAL A 101 -1.32 6.14 -1.36
CA VAL A 101 -1.66 7.12 -0.32
C VAL A 101 -2.07 8.47 -0.93
N ALA A 102 -1.35 8.95 -1.95
CA ALA A 102 -1.71 10.20 -2.62
C ALA A 102 -3.14 10.13 -3.20
N PHE A 103 -3.53 8.99 -3.78
CA PHE A 103 -4.91 8.76 -4.24
C PHE A 103 -5.93 8.73 -3.10
N TYR A 104 -5.61 8.08 -1.97
CA TYR A 104 -6.51 8.06 -0.81
C TYR A 104 -6.71 9.47 -0.23
N VAL A 105 -5.62 10.22 -0.06
CA VAL A 105 -5.68 11.61 0.43
C VAL A 105 -6.44 12.50 -0.55
N ALA A 106 -6.22 12.37 -1.85
CA ALA A 106 -6.96 13.12 -2.87
C ALA A 106 -8.47 12.81 -2.81
N THR A 107 -8.82 11.54 -2.57
CA THR A 107 -10.21 11.12 -2.38
C THR A 107 -10.82 11.78 -1.13
N PHE A 108 -10.10 11.76 -0.01
CA PHE A 108 -10.53 12.40 1.23
C PHE A 108 -10.74 13.91 1.08
N VAL A 109 -9.79 14.61 0.46
CA VAL A 109 -9.86 16.05 0.20
C VAL A 109 -11.05 16.39 -0.70
N ARG A 110 -11.32 15.57 -1.72
CA ARG A 110 -12.47 15.76 -2.60
C ARG A 110 -13.79 15.64 -1.86
N GLU A 111 -14.00 14.59 -1.07
CA GLU A 111 -15.25 14.43 -0.29
C GLU A 111 -15.46 15.63 0.65
N ARG A 112 -14.39 16.10 1.30
CA ARG A 112 -14.44 17.28 2.17
C ARG A 112 -14.82 18.56 1.41
N ARG A 113 -14.33 18.74 0.19
CA ARG A 113 -14.66 19.91 -0.67
C ARG A 113 -16.10 19.85 -1.17
N LEU A 114 -16.58 18.68 -1.58
CA LEU A 114 -17.93 18.50 -2.10
C LEU A 114 -19.01 18.59 -1.00
N ARG A 115 -18.63 18.54 0.29
CA ARG A 115 -19.54 18.44 1.46
C ARG A 115 -20.55 17.30 1.33
N ASN A 116 -20.29 16.37 0.43
CA ASN A 116 -21.16 15.25 0.12
C ASN A 116 -20.38 14.04 0.59
N ASN A 117 -20.86 13.38 1.66
CA ASN A 117 -20.33 12.09 2.12
C ASN A 117 -20.79 10.97 1.17
N THR A 118 -20.74 11.19 -0.14
CA THR A 118 -21.31 10.28 -1.14
C THR A 118 -20.65 8.93 -1.15
N ILE A 119 -19.38 8.86 -0.73
CA ILE A 119 -18.74 7.57 -0.50
C ILE A 119 -19.38 6.84 0.68
N TYR A 120 -19.95 7.48 1.69
CA TYR A 120 -20.37 6.82 2.94
C TYR A 120 -21.90 6.65 3.10
N LYS A 121 -22.69 6.88 2.04
CA LYS A 121 -24.16 6.96 2.17
C LYS A 121 -24.88 5.62 2.19
N ASP A 122 -24.22 4.52 1.84
CA ASP A 122 -24.86 3.20 1.76
C ASP A 122 -24.92 2.47 3.14
N ASP A 123 -24.46 3.13 4.21
CA ASP A 123 -24.35 2.57 5.56
C ASP A 123 -25.53 2.97 6.49
N LEU A 124 -26.58 3.62 5.96
CA LEU A 124 -27.76 4.09 6.72
C LEU A 124 -29.08 3.51 6.18
#